data_AF-A0AAV2Q7U6-F1
#
_entry.id   AF-A0AAV2Q7U6-F1
#
_cell.length_a   1.000
_cell.length_b   1.000
_cell.length_c   1.000
_cell.angle_alpha   90.00
_cell.angle_beta   90.00
_cell.angle_gamma   90.00
#
_symmetry.space_group_name_H-M   'P 1'
#
loop_
_entity.id
_entity.type
_entity.pdbx_description
1 polymer ?
#
loop_
_entity_poly.entity_id
_entity_poly.type
_entity_poly.pdbx_seq_one_letter_code
_entity_poly.pdbx_strand_id
1 'polypeptide(L)'
;MQKKLTDRKFRNTNYMVLITIHSMKLCNNGFRSNFLEFLMNFVENRKYFVSANGSNSHTKTVNIGVSQGSSLGSLLFLLYINDMINSSDLLKFSLFADDSTATYSNSNLNTTLNILKVEFSKVLDWLTANKLIINLKKIL
;
A
#
# COMPACT_ATOMS: atom_id res chain seq x y z
N MET A 1 -23.49 -5.88 -6.69
CA MET A 1 -22.83 -4.62 -7.08
C MET A 1 -21.52 -4.51 -6.31
N GLN A 2 -20.40 -4.93 -6.92
CA GLN A 2 -19.07 -5.02 -6.32
C GLN A 2 -18.52 -3.63 -5.98
N LYS A 3 -18.63 -3.20 -4.72
CA LYS A 3 -17.81 -2.10 -4.20
C LYS A 3 -16.39 -2.62 -3.99
N LYS A 4 -15.54 -2.32 -4.97
CA LYS A 4 -14.08 -2.44 -5.01
C LYS A 4 -13.44 -2.41 -3.61
N LEU A 5 -12.86 -3.56 -3.23
CA LEU A 5 -12.13 -3.74 -1.98
C LEU A 5 -10.73 -3.12 -1.94
N THR A 6 -10.28 -2.57 -3.07
CA THR A 6 -9.09 -1.70 -3.20
C THR A 6 -9.10 -0.53 -2.22
N ASP A 7 -10.27 -0.19 -1.68
CA ASP A 7 -10.49 1.03 -0.92
C ASP A 7 -9.96 1.04 0.53
N ARG A 8 -9.66 -0.09 1.21
CA ARG A 8 -9.42 -0.06 2.67
C ARG A 8 -7.96 0.11 3.13
N LYS A 9 -6.95 -0.28 2.34
CA LYS A 9 -5.55 -0.37 2.82
C LYS A 9 -4.87 1.00 3.00
N PHE A 10 -5.25 2.02 2.23
CA PHE A 10 -4.71 3.39 2.36
C PHE A 10 -5.55 4.32 3.25
N ARG A 11 -6.78 3.93 3.64
CA ARG A 11 -7.73 4.83 4.31
C ARG A 11 -7.37 5.21 5.75
N ASN A 12 -6.48 4.47 6.40
CA ASN A 12 -6.19 4.63 7.84
C ASN A 12 -4.74 5.02 8.14
N THR A 13 -3.89 5.20 7.12
CA THR A 13 -2.49 5.59 7.32
C THR A 13 -2.37 7.11 7.24
N ASN A 14 -1.80 7.71 8.29
CA ASN A 14 -1.48 9.13 8.31
C ASN A 14 -0.59 9.47 7.11
N TYR A 15 -0.93 10.52 6.37
CA TYR A 15 -0.13 10.93 5.21
C TYR A 15 1.32 11.16 5.54
N MET A 16 1.64 11.72 6.70
CA MET A 16 3.03 11.96 7.07
C MET A 16 3.84 10.68 7.09
N VAL A 17 3.25 9.59 7.60
CA VAL A 17 3.90 8.27 7.61
C VAL A 17 4.01 7.71 6.20
N LEU A 18 2.92 7.79 5.43
CA LEU A 18 2.91 7.33 4.05
C LEU A 18 3.95 8.06 3.21
N ILE A 19 3.94 9.40 3.24
CA ILE A 19 4.84 10.33 2.58
C ILE A 19 6.29 10.05 2.97
N THR A 20 6.58 9.84 4.26
CA THR A 20 7.95 9.60 4.73
C THR A 20 8.50 8.32 4.11
N ILE A 21 7.74 7.22 4.20
CA ILE A 21 8.14 5.93 3.63
C ILE A 21 8.22 6.03 2.10
N HIS A 22 7.24 6.69 1.46
CA HIS A 22 7.23 6.88 0.02
C HIS A 22 8.43 7.66 -0.48
N SER A 23 8.76 8.76 0.19
CA SER A 23 9.86 9.63 -0.20
C SER A 23 11.19 8.89 -0.09
N MET A 24 11.40 8.11 0.98
CA MET A 24 12.57 7.23 1.11
C MET A 24 12.65 6.22 -0.03
N LYS A 25 11.56 5.52 -0.33
CA LYS A 25 11.52 4.53 -1.43
C LYS A 25 11.73 5.16 -2.79
N LEU A 26 11.12 6.31 -3.06
CA LEU A 26 11.26 7.00 -4.34
C LEU A 26 12.66 7.57 -4.53
N CYS A 27 13.28 8.15 -3.50
CA CYS A 27 14.68 8.54 -3.53
C CYS A 27 15.59 7.35 -3.88
N ASN A 28 15.36 6.20 -3.25
CA ASN A 28 16.11 4.98 -3.53
C ASN A 28 15.91 4.47 -4.96
N ASN A 29 14.75 4.75 -5.58
CA ASN A 29 14.45 4.45 -6.97
C ASN A 29 14.90 5.56 -7.95
N GLY A 30 15.68 6.55 -7.49
CA GLY A 30 16.28 7.59 -8.33
C GLY A 30 15.39 8.82 -8.60
N PHE A 31 14.24 8.96 -7.93
CA PHE A 31 13.41 10.14 -8.05
C PHE A 31 14.03 11.34 -7.31
N ARG A 32 13.87 12.54 -7.89
CA ARG A 32 14.48 13.79 -7.39
C ARG A 32 13.49 14.68 -6.63
N SER A 33 14.03 15.71 -5.97
CA SER A 33 13.31 16.68 -5.12
C SER A 33 12.01 17.21 -5.73
N ASN A 34 11.99 17.61 -7.00
CA ASN A 34 10.82 18.23 -7.61
C ASN A 34 9.62 17.28 -7.71
N PHE A 35 9.87 15.99 -7.96
CA PHE A 35 8.80 14.98 -7.98
C PHE A 35 8.27 14.71 -6.58
N LEU A 36 9.16 14.68 -5.59
CA LEU A 36 8.79 14.51 -4.20
C LEU A 36 7.95 15.69 -3.71
N GLU A 37 8.34 16.93 -4.02
CA GLU A 37 7.58 18.14 -3.70
C GLU A 37 6.18 18.14 -4.35
N PHE A 38 6.09 17.72 -5.61
CA PHE A 38 4.80 17.51 -6.27
C PHE A 38 3.93 16.49 -5.51
N LEU A 39 4.51 15.39 -5.04
CA LEU A 39 3.79 14.38 -4.26
C LEU A 39 3.38 14.88 -2.87
N MET A 40 4.22 15.67 -2.19
CA MET A 40 3.85 16.35 -0.94
C MET A 40 2.58 17.17 -1.16
N ASN A 41 2.59 18.02 -2.18
CA ASN A 41 1.46 18.88 -2.53
C ASN A 41 0.22 18.10 -2.95
N PHE A 42 0.38 16.93 -3.58
CA PHE A 42 -0.75 16.08 -3.97
C PHE A 42 -1.46 15.45 -2.76
N VAL A 43 -0.71 15.14 -1.71
CA VAL A 43 -1.19 14.35 -0.57
C VAL A 43 -1.59 15.24 0.62
N GLU A 44 -0.96 16.41 0.78
CA GLU A 44 -1.23 17.36 1.86
C GLU A 44 -2.42 18.29 1.62
N ASN A 45 -2.98 18.83 2.72
CA ASN A 45 -3.96 19.92 2.73
C ASN A 45 -5.20 19.73 1.82
N ARG A 46 -5.57 18.48 1.54
CA ARG A 46 -6.67 18.16 0.65
C ARG A 46 -7.99 18.55 1.29
N LYS A 47 -8.80 19.31 0.56
CA LYS A 47 -10.11 19.80 1.01
C LYS A 47 -11.23 19.17 0.19
N TYR A 48 -12.29 18.76 0.84
CA TYR A 48 -13.46 18.14 0.23
C TYR A 48 -14.75 18.80 0.68
N PHE A 49 -15.73 18.87 -0.21
CA PHE A 49 -17.12 19.19 0.10
C PHE A 49 -18.04 18.31 -0.77
N VAL A 50 -19.30 18.20 -0.38
CA VAL A 50 -20.33 17.48 -1.13
C VAL A 50 -21.30 18.50 -1.70
N SER A 51 -21.62 18.39 -2.98
CA SER A 51 -22.70 19.17 -3.61
C SER A 51 -23.86 18.25 -3.93
N ALA A 52 -25.05 18.59 -3.45
CA ALA A 52 -26.27 17.84 -3.69
C ALA A 52 -27.47 18.81 -3.82
N ASN A 53 -28.28 18.63 -4.86
CA ASN A 53 -29.48 19.45 -5.12
C ASN A 53 -29.22 20.97 -5.04
N GLY A 54 -28.10 21.43 -5.61
CA GLY A 54 -27.72 22.85 -5.61
C GLY A 54 -27.21 23.40 -4.26
N SER A 55 -27.13 22.57 -3.22
CA SER A 55 -26.57 22.92 -1.91
C SER A 55 -25.20 22.29 -1.71
N ASN A 56 -24.28 23.05 -1.13
CA ASN A 56 -22.94 22.58 -0.81
C ASN A 56 -22.79 22.33 0.69
N SER A 57 -22.07 21.27 1.05
CA SER A 57 -21.65 21.04 2.43
C SER A 57 -20.51 21.99 2.81
N HIS A 58 -20.25 22.09 4.11
CA HIS A 58 -19.02 22.69 4.61
C HIS A 58 -17.79 21.94 4.07
N THR A 59 -16.74 22.70 3.77
CA THR A 59 -15.45 22.16 3.38
C THR A 59 -14.78 21.49 4.58
N LYS A 60 -14.25 20.29 4.38
CA LYS A 60 -13.44 19.57 5.37
C LYS A 60 -12.05 19.30 4.81
N THR A 61 -11.04 19.50 5.64
CA THR A 61 -9.67 19.06 5.34
C THR A 61 -9.55 17.57 5.69
N VAL A 62 -8.95 16.79 4.80
CA VAL A 62 -8.70 15.35 5.00
C VAL A 62 -7.20 15.16 5.18
N ASN A 63 -6.83 14.49 6.28
CA ASN A 63 -5.44 14.24 6.70
C ASN A 63 -5.05 12.75 6.66
N ILE A 64 -5.89 11.89 6.03
CA ILE A 64 -5.67 10.44 5.99
C ILE A 64 -6.06 9.87 4.60
N GLY A 65 -5.18 9.07 4.01
CA GLY A 65 -5.41 8.24 2.80
C GLY A 65 -5.57 8.96 1.45
N VAL A 66 -5.02 8.42 0.36
CA VAL A 66 -4.96 9.13 -0.94
C VAL A 66 -6.36 9.30 -1.59
N SER A 67 -6.52 10.26 -2.51
CA SER A 67 -7.79 10.49 -3.24
C SER A 67 -8.23 9.24 -3.98
N GLN A 68 -9.37 8.69 -3.56
CA GLN A 68 -9.99 7.55 -4.22
C GLN A 68 -10.38 7.94 -5.65
N GLY A 69 -10.01 7.10 -6.63
CA GLY A 69 -10.28 7.36 -8.06
C GLY A 69 -9.21 8.17 -8.79
N SER A 70 -8.12 8.57 -8.13
CA SER A 70 -6.98 9.19 -8.80
C SER A 70 -6.04 8.14 -9.41
N SER A 71 -5.70 8.30 -10.70
CA SER A 71 -4.69 7.45 -11.36
C SER A 71 -3.33 7.52 -10.66
N LEU A 72 -2.98 8.70 -10.14
CA LEU A 72 -1.75 8.91 -9.38
C LEU A 72 -1.75 8.13 -8.05
N GLY A 73 -2.88 8.06 -7.34
CA GLY A 73 -2.97 7.25 -6.12
C GLY A 73 -2.73 5.76 -6.38
N SER A 74 -3.24 5.23 -7.50
CA SER A 74 -2.95 3.85 -7.91
C SER A 74 -1.48 3.63 -8.26
N LEU A 75 -0.86 4.57 -8.99
CA LEU A 75 0.57 4.51 -9.31
C LEU A 75 1.44 4.52 -8.04
N LEU A 76 1.14 5.43 -7.11
CA LEU A 76 1.84 5.50 -5.83
C LEU A 76 1.71 4.19 -5.08
N PHE A 77 0.52 3.61 -5.00
CA PHE A 77 0.36 2.32 -4.33
C PHE A 77 1.20 1.21 -4.97
N LEU A 78 1.29 1.15 -6.30
CA LEU A 78 2.13 0.16 -6.98
C LEU A 78 3.61 0.37 -6.62
N LEU A 79 4.11 1.60 -6.68
CA LEU A 79 5.49 1.91 -6.27
C LEU A 79 5.75 1.58 -4.80
N TYR A 80 4.73 1.70 -3.95
CA TYR A 80 4.81 1.39 -2.53
C TYR A 80 4.95 -0.09 -2.22
N ILE A 81 4.25 -0.95 -2.96
CA ILE A 81 4.19 -2.40 -2.69
C ILE A 81 5.28 -3.17 -3.46
N ASN A 82 5.86 -2.57 -4.52
CA ASN A 82 6.73 -3.28 -5.46
C ASN A 82 7.99 -3.85 -4.81
N ASP A 83 8.52 -3.24 -3.75
CA ASP A 83 9.68 -3.74 -3.01
C ASP A 83 9.35 -4.87 -2.02
N MET A 84 8.08 -5.27 -1.90
CA MET A 84 7.69 -6.45 -1.10
C MET A 84 8.37 -7.72 -1.61
N ILE A 85 8.67 -7.80 -2.91
CA ILE A 85 9.38 -8.93 -3.51
C ILE A 85 10.76 -9.16 -2.86
N ASN A 86 11.36 -8.11 -2.27
CA ASN A 86 12.65 -8.18 -1.61
C ASN A 86 12.55 -8.65 -0.14
N SER A 87 11.34 -8.96 0.35
CA SER A 87 11.15 -9.49 1.71
C SER A 87 11.58 -10.96 1.86
N SER A 88 11.75 -11.67 0.74
CA SER A 88 12.15 -13.08 0.72
C SER A 88 12.85 -13.43 -0.58
N ASP A 89 13.98 -14.14 -0.48
CA ASP A 89 14.71 -14.68 -1.63
C ASP A 89 14.13 -16.03 -2.13
N LEU A 90 13.28 -16.67 -1.33
CA LEU A 90 12.74 -18.01 -1.61
C LEU A 90 11.33 -17.98 -2.18
N LEU A 91 10.53 -17.00 -1.77
CA LEU A 91 9.14 -16.88 -2.22
C LEU A 91 9.10 -16.31 -3.63
N LYS A 92 8.27 -16.92 -4.48
CA LYS A 92 7.87 -16.33 -5.76
C LYS A 92 6.64 -15.46 -5.55
N PHE A 93 6.78 -14.16 -5.79
CA PHE A 93 5.71 -13.19 -5.66
C PHE A 93 5.02 -12.91 -6.99
N SER A 94 3.69 -12.83 -6.95
CA SER A 94 2.85 -12.27 -8.01
C SER A 94 2.04 -11.14 -7.42
N LEU A 95 2.29 -9.91 -7.87
CA LEU A 95 1.69 -8.69 -7.35
C LEU A 95 0.71 -8.13 -8.38
N PHE A 96 -0.56 -7.97 -7.99
CA PHE A 96 -1.57 -7.35 -8.83
C PHE A 96 -2.39 -6.35 -8.01
N ALA A 97 -2.00 -5.08 -8.09
CA ALA A 97 -2.56 -4.03 -7.25
C ALA A 97 -2.55 -4.44 -5.77
N ASP A 98 -3.72 -4.58 -5.13
CA ASP A 98 -3.83 -4.91 -3.70
C ASP A 98 -3.94 -6.40 -3.41
N ASP A 99 -4.08 -7.22 -4.45
CA ASP A 99 -4.02 -8.66 -4.39
C ASP A 99 -2.59 -9.11 -4.66
N SER A 100 -2.05 -9.93 -3.77
CA SER A 100 -0.68 -10.40 -3.87
C SER A 100 -0.61 -11.84 -3.41
N THR A 101 0.11 -12.65 -4.17
CA THR A 101 0.30 -14.08 -3.90
C THR A 101 1.78 -14.35 -3.75
N ALA A 102 2.15 -15.03 -2.67
CA ALA A 102 3.50 -15.55 -2.47
C ALA A 102 3.46 -17.08 -2.48
N THR A 103 4.35 -17.71 -3.25
CA THR A 103 4.35 -19.16 -3.44
C THR A 103 5.73 -19.75 -3.24
N TYR A 104 5.77 -20.98 -2.73
CA TYR A 104 6.98 -21.79 -2.59
C TYR A 104 6.62 -23.24 -2.88
N SER A 105 7.52 -23.96 -3.55
CA SER A 105 7.31 -25.36 -3.95
C SER A 105 8.53 -26.18 -3.63
N ASN A 106 8.34 -27.30 -2.94
CA ASN A 106 9.36 -28.30 -2.67
C ASN A 106 8.69 -29.70 -2.67
N SER A 107 9.47 -30.74 -2.96
CA SER A 107 8.96 -32.12 -3.01
C SER A 107 8.56 -32.66 -1.63
N ASN A 108 9.11 -32.11 -0.55
CA ASN A 108 8.80 -32.52 0.82
C ASN A 108 7.83 -31.54 1.51
N LEU A 109 6.68 -32.05 1.95
CA LEU A 109 5.62 -31.25 2.57
C LEU A 109 6.03 -30.64 3.92
N ASN A 110 6.70 -31.42 4.79
CA ASN A 110 7.15 -30.91 6.09
C ASN A 110 8.20 -29.81 5.94
N THR A 111 9.09 -29.97 4.96
CA THR A 111 10.11 -28.97 4.62
C THR A 111 9.43 -27.71 4.07
N THR A 112 8.47 -27.86 3.17
CA THR A 112 7.66 -26.77 2.62
C THR A 112 6.98 -25.97 3.72
N LEU A 113 6.30 -26.65 4.67
CA LEU A 113 5.61 -25.99 5.78
C LEU A 113 6.57 -25.23 6.69
N ASN A 114 7.73 -25.80 7.00
CA ASN A 114 8.72 -25.13 7.85
C ASN A 114 9.31 -23.88 7.17
N ILE A 115 9.63 -23.97 5.87
CA ILE A 115 10.13 -22.84 5.10
C ILE A 115 9.06 -21.76 4.98
N LEU A 116 7.82 -22.12 4.64
CA LEU A 116 6.73 -21.16 4.53
C LEU A 116 6.49 -20.40 5.84
N LYS A 117 6.60 -21.05 7.00
CA LYS A 117 6.47 -20.35 8.30
C LYS A 117 7.55 -19.29 8.49
N VAL A 118 8.80 -19.61 8.16
CA VAL A 118 9.93 -18.68 8.27
C VAL A 118 9.77 -17.52 7.29
N GLU A 119 9.49 -17.82 6.02
CA GLU A 119 9.34 -16.77 5.00
C GLU A 119 8.10 -15.91 5.23
N PHE A 120 7.01 -16.47 5.74
CA PHE A 120 5.82 -15.71 6.12
C PHE A 120 6.12 -14.70 7.23
N SER A 121 6.99 -15.04 8.19
CA SER A 121 7.44 -14.09 9.22
C SER A 121 8.17 -12.90 8.60
N LYS A 122 9.04 -13.12 7.60
CA LYS A 122 9.76 -12.02 6.92
C LYS A 122 8.80 -11.09 6.17
N VAL A 123 7.79 -11.66 5.51
CA VAL A 123 6.73 -10.88 4.85
C VAL A 123 5.93 -10.07 5.88
N LEU A 124 5.62 -10.65 7.04
CA LEU A 124 4.95 -9.96 8.14
C LEU A 124 5.80 -8.81 8.70
N ASP A 125 7.11 -9.01 8.85
CA ASP A 125 8.05 -7.98 9.29
C ASP A 125 8.09 -6.83 8.28
N TRP A 126 8.15 -7.12 6.98
CA TRP A 126 8.08 -6.12 5.92
C TRP A 126 6.75 -5.35 5.96
N LEU A 127 5.61 -6.03 6.11
CA LEU A 127 4.29 -5.40 6.20
C LEU A 127 4.21 -4.47 7.42
N THR A 128 4.78 -4.90 8.56
CA THR A 128 4.83 -4.13 9.80
C THR A 128 5.73 -2.90 9.68
N ALA A 129 6.91 -3.04 9.08
CA ALA A 129 7.82 -1.93 8.79
C ALA A 129 7.15 -0.89 7.88
N ASN A 130 6.37 -1.37 6.90
CA ASN A 130 5.59 -0.56 5.97
C ASN A 130 4.21 -0.18 6.52
N LYS A 131 3.93 -0.35 7.81
CA LYS A 131 2.66 0.08 8.45
C LYS A 131 1.40 -0.41 7.71
N LEU A 132 1.48 -1.55 7.04
CA LEU A 132 0.38 -2.19 6.33
C LEU A 132 -0.33 -3.15 7.28
N ILE A 133 -1.65 -2.99 7.39
CA ILE A 133 -2.48 -3.85 8.24
C ILE A 133 -2.91 -5.06 7.43
N ILE A 134 -2.60 -6.24 7.94
CA ILE A 134 -3.03 -7.52 7.39
C ILE A 134 -4.44 -7.84 7.88
N ASN A 135 -5.31 -8.28 6.97
CA ASN A 135 -6.59 -8.85 7.33
C ASN A 135 -6.46 -10.38 7.50
N LEU A 136 -6.20 -10.81 8.73
CA LEU A 136 -6.03 -12.23 9.07
C LEU A 136 -7.25 -13.10 8.73
N LYS A 137 -8.46 -12.52 8.72
CA LYS A 137 -9.71 -13.24 8.40
C LYS A 137 -9.85 -13.64 6.93
N LYS A 138 -8.93 -13.19 6.07
CA LYS A 138 -8.93 -13.49 4.64
C LYS A 138 -7.75 -14.34 4.18
N ILE A 139 -6.83 -14.61 5.10
CA ILE A 139 -5.62 -15.41 4.84
C ILE A 139 -5.83 -16.85 5.30
N LEU A 140 -6.67 -17.04 6.32
CA LEU A 140 -7.22 -18.33 6.77
C LEU A 140 -8.60 -18.53 6.16
#